data_AF-A0A959FKV7-F1
#
_entry.id   AF-A0A959FKV7-F1
#
_cell.length_a   1.000
_cell.length_b   1.000
_cell.length_c   1.000
_cell.angle_alpha   90.00
_cell.angle_beta   90.00
_cell.angle_gamma   90.00
#
_symmetry.space_group_name_H-M   'P 1'
#
loop_
_entity.id
_entity.type
_entity.pdbx_description
1 polymer ?
#
loop_
_entity_poly.entity_id
_entity_poly.type
_entity_poly.pdbx_seq_one_letter_code
_entity_poly.pdbx_strand_id
1 'polypeptide(L)'
;NDGGGWNVRFIHYSQSGEFGYPTWFKNFTDEIIPALIDVGGGSGTGSYFMDADFWAVAHKHAPMMADWGRSELYIHRLTMDGPSFTQKEEDFIRLSQITDVDVDGSGRMFLAAWDGAGYKGSPDKGYVVKVVPKGWTYAAFPDLKAASVAELGELLKAGNSVTRFHAQQELLNRPADEAAAAALQIATDQSLPPSVRVAGVYTYAQITCADGVSELLKLSEEDKMREFALRALTDRKTCLGSVPLQPFLTAVHDANPRVQAAAIVGLGRLGKIEAAETLLEIAVPASAKAPEPGTEGPHATPNSAIILPHLAVRSLVELHAVDAAVAAIDDNPKLALWTLRYLHDPKAVDGLIAAYNDQTDQELKDAILGTLARLYHEEAPYDGSWWWSTRPDTHGPYYKGITWGESDKIKAFLIEASHAADPSRKNFFARLNDRNRMGIEELGTVTVQEVAEETKIDLDAIKNEKGQVGKSSIEDVILAMAELKGDANQGKALFTSQGCVACHTVDKNETPKGPFMGQIGSIMNRDQITESILKPNASISQGFASFLIETNDGKSYVGFVTAESADELTIRDIGGNATTLEKKNIKSREEMESSIMPAGLANALSFEELASLVTYLQQQK
;
A
#
# COMPACT_ATOMS: atom_id res chain seq x y z
N ASN A 1 4.76 -4.59 0.68
CA ASN A 1 5.92 -5.40 1.10
C ASN A 1 6.62 -4.68 2.24
N ASP A 2 6.64 -5.26 3.42
CA ASP A 2 7.24 -4.72 4.64
C ASP A 2 8.43 -5.56 5.13
N GLY A 3 8.90 -6.53 4.31
CA GLY A 3 10.01 -7.44 4.61
C GLY A 3 9.74 -8.49 5.70
N GLY A 4 8.55 -8.51 6.30
CA GLY A 4 8.15 -9.41 7.38
C GLY A 4 6.93 -10.28 7.07
N GLY A 5 6.43 -10.27 5.83
CA GLY A 5 5.22 -11.01 5.44
C GLY A 5 4.59 -10.61 4.11
N TRP A 6 5.19 -9.65 3.39
CA TRP A 6 4.62 -9.07 2.15
C TRP A 6 3.26 -8.43 2.39
N ASN A 7 3.13 -7.72 3.51
CA ASN A 7 1.85 -7.12 3.84
C ASN A 7 1.44 -6.05 2.83
N VAL A 8 0.16 -6.08 2.48
CA VAL A 8 -0.49 -5.12 1.59
C VAL A 8 -1.18 -4.07 2.46
N ARG A 9 -0.96 -2.80 2.13
CA ARG A 9 -1.54 -1.67 2.86
C ARG A 9 -2.43 -0.86 1.93
N PHE A 10 -3.63 -0.54 2.39
CA PHE A 10 -4.54 0.35 1.68
C PHE A 10 -4.43 1.76 2.24
N ILE A 11 -4.06 2.73 1.42
CA ILE A 11 -3.70 4.09 1.85
C ILE A 11 -4.58 5.11 1.14
N HIS A 12 -5.10 6.10 1.89
CA HIS A 12 -5.64 7.31 1.29
C HIS A 12 -4.48 8.27 0.97
N TYR A 13 -4.07 8.28 -0.29
CA TYR A 13 -2.95 9.11 -0.73
C TYR A 13 -3.35 10.59 -0.78
N SER A 14 -2.79 11.38 0.13
CA SER A 14 -2.93 12.83 0.21
C SER A 14 -1.69 13.51 -0.36
N GLN A 15 -1.88 14.55 -1.19
CA GLN A 15 -0.79 15.32 -1.76
C GLN A 15 0.14 15.87 -0.66
N SER A 16 1.45 15.77 -0.88
CA SER A 16 2.50 16.14 0.09
C SER A 16 2.54 15.30 1.37
N GLY A 17 1.65 14.31 1.54
CA GLY A 17 1.68 13.36 2.65
C GLY A 17 2.94 12.49 2.62
N GLU A 18 3.38 12.07 3.79
CA GLU A 18 4.50 11.14 3.98
C GLU A 18 3.97 9.95 4.76
N PHE A 19 4.16 8.76 4.22
CA PHE A 19 3.54 7.50 4.67
C PHE A 19 4.57 6.55 5.31
N GLY A 20 5.81 7.01 5.41
CA GLY A 20 6.89 6.38 6.16
C GLY A 20 7.50 5.15 5.52
N TYR A 21 7.01 4.69 4.37
CA TYR A 21 7.60 3.56 3.70
C TYR A 21 8.79 4.01 2.83
N PRO A 22 9.95 3.32 2.84
CA PRO A 22 10.26 2.10 3.60
C PRO A 22 10.82 2.32 5.02
N THR A 23 11.21 3.54 5.39
CA THR A 23 12.19 3.74 6.47
C THR A 23 11.60 4.06 7.85
N TRP A 24 10.43 4.68 7.91
CA TRP A 24 9.86 5.29 9.13
C TRP A 24 8.67 4.52 9.69
N PHE A 25 8.04 3.67 8.86
CA PHE A 25 6.73 3.11 9.14
C PHE A 25 6.63 2.24 10.40
N LYS A 26 7.72 1.87 11.08
CA LYS A 26 7.63 1.15 12.36
C LYS A 26 8.04 2.00 13.56
N ASN A 27 9.14 2.73 13.45
CA ASN A 27 9.80 3.41 14.58
C ASN A 27 9.57 4.94 14.63
N PHE A 28 8.95 5.50 13.59
CA PHE A 28 8.71 6.94 13.41
C PHE A 28 7.25 7.21 13.00
N THR A 29 6.32 6.43 13.54
CA THR A 29 4.89 6.56 13.21
C THR A 29 4.26 7.88 13.69
N ASP A 30 4.96 8.63 14.54
CA ASP A 30 4.60 10.01 14.92
C ASP A 30 4.94 11.06 13.86
N GLU A 31 5.62 10.67 12.78
CA GLU A 31 6.03 11.56 11.70
C GLU A 31 5.31 11.30 10.38
N ILE A 32 4.35 10.37 10.34
CA ILE A 32 3.77 9.85 9.11
C ILE A 32 2.24 9.82 9.18
N ILE A 33 1.61 9.77 8.00
CA ILE A 33 0.21 9.41 7.84
C ILE A 33 0.12 7.88 7.78
N PRO A 34 -0.60 7.22 8.71
CA PRO A 34 -0.75 5.77 8.69
C PRO A 34 -1.61 5.30 7.51
N ALA A 35 -1.39 4.07 7.09
CA ALA A 35 -2.31 3.38 6.20
C ALA A 35 -3.69 3.22 6.85
N LEU A 36 -4.74 3.08 6.03
CA LEU A 36 -6.09 2.86 6.52
C LEU A 36 -6.27 1.45 7.06
N ILE A 37 -5.52 0.49 6.53
CA ILE A 37 -5.45 -0.89 6.99
C ILE A 37 -4.19 -1.58 6.46
N ASP A 38 -3.75 -2.60 7.18
CA ASP A 38 -2.90 -3.68 6.69
C ASP A 38 -3.78 -4.91 6.49
N VAL A 39 -3.90 -5.38 5.25
CA VAL A 39 -4.77 -6.52 4.88
C VAL A 39 -4.01 -7.86 4.91
N GLY A 40 -2.80 -7.87 5.48
CA GLY A 40 -1.98 -9.06 5.67
C GLY A 40 -1.17 -9.44 4.44
N GLY A 41 -0.58 -10.64 4.53
CA GLY A 41 0.32 -11.18 3.50
C GLY A 41 -0.41 -11.38 2.18
N GLY A 42 0.11 -10.73 1.14
CA GLY A 42 -0.49 -10.76 -0.19
C GLY A 42 0.44 -10.14 -1.21
N SER A 43 -0.09 -9.87 -2.38
CA SER A 43 0.61 -9.13 -3.41
C SER A 43 -0.39 -8.19 -4.06
N GLY A 44 -0.62 -7.05 -3.43
CA GLY A 44 -1.48 -6.00 -3.95
C GLY A 44 -1.00 -5.57 -5.33
N THR A 45 -1.88 -5.72 -6.31
CA THR A 45 -1.66 -5.37 -7.71
C THR A 45 -2.65 -4.26 -8.11
N GLY A 46 -3.18 -4.27 -9.34
CA GLY A 46 -3.98 -3.19 -9.90
C GLY A 46 -5.07 -2.62 -8.98
N SER A 47 -5.35 -1.33 -9.14
CA SER A 47 -6.34 -0.62 -8.34
C SER A 47 -7.21 0.26 -9.22
N TYR A 48 -8.52 0.30 -8.95
CA TYR A 48 -9.46 1.09 -9.74
C TYR A 48 -10.53 1.72 -8.85
N PHE A 49 -10.87 2.99 -9.09
CA PHE A 49 -12.04 3.61 -8.44
C PHE A 49 -13.27 3.45 -9.33
N MET A 50 -14.18 2.55 -8.95
CA MET A 50 -15.40 2.29 -9.71
C MET A 50 -16.36 3.45 -9.60
N ASP A 51 -16.39 4.31 -10.62
CA ASP A 51 -17.36 5.39 -10.77
C ASP A 51 -18.11 5.22 -12.08
N ALA A 52 -19.11 4.33 -12.10
CA ALA A 52 -19.88 4.03 -13.30
C ALA A 52 -21.31 3.62 -12.96
N ASP A 53 -22.28 4.27 -13.61
CA ASP A 53 -23.69 4.05 -13.34
C ASP A 53 -24.26 2.73 -13.86
N PHE A 54 -23.47 1.97 -14.62
CA PHE A 54 -23.88 0.71 -15.26
C PHE A 54 -23.98 -0.47 -14.29
N TRP A 55 -23.36 -0.38 -13.11
CA TRP A 55 -23.31 -1.45 -12.10
C TRP A 55 -24.39 -1.30 -11.03
N ALA A 56 -24.65 -2.33 -10.23
CA ALA A 56 -25.56 -2.20 -9.08
C ALA A 56 -25.03 -1.15 -8.08
N VAL A 57 -25.92 -0.45 -7.37
CA VAL A 57 -25.54 0.61 -6.40
C VAL A 57 -24.48 0.14 -5.40
N ALA A 58 -24.58 -1.12 -4.95
CA ALA A 58 -23.60 -1.74 -4.06
C ALA A 58 -22.18 -1.82 -4.64
N HIS A 59 -21.95 -1.61 -5.94
CA HIS A 59 -20.62 -1.67 -6.55
C HIS A 59 -20.17 -0.33 -7.15
N LYS A 60 -20.97 0.74 -7.02
CA LYS A 60 -20.62 2.08 -7.50
C LYS A 60 -19.90 2.90 -6.43
N HIS A 61 -19.11 3.87 -6.87
CA HIS A 61 -18.35 4.84 -6.07
C HIS A 61 -17.45 4.18 -5.02
N ALA A 62 -16.77 3.10 -5.40
CA ALA A 62 -15.95 2.32 -4.48
C ALA A 62 -14.55 2.06 -5.06
N PRO A 63 -13.48 2.27 -4.29
CA PRO A 63 -12.15 1.80 -4.66
C PRO A 63 -12.09 0.28 -4.62
N MET A 64 -11.40 -0.27 -5.61
CA MET A 64 -11.14 -1.68 -5.78
C MET A 64 -9.63 -1.93 -5.82
N MET A 65 -9.19 -3.06 -5.29
CA MET A 65 -7.78 -3.47 -5.29
C MET A 65 -7.69 -4.96 -5.59
N ALA A 66 -6.95 -5.30 -6.63
CA ALA A 66 -6.59 -6.67 -6.96
C ALA A 66 -5.47 -7.15 -6.04
N ASP A 67 -5.53 -8.41 -5.62
CA ASP A 67 -4.45 -9.06 -4.89
C ASP A 67 -4.07 -10.37 -5.58
N TRP A 68 -2.88 -10.37 -6.16
CA TRP A 68 -2.34 -11.54 -6.86
C TRP A 68 -2.12 -12.72 -5.92
N GLY A 69 -1.62 -12.46 -4.71
CA GLY A 69 -1.29 -13.49 -3.73
C GLY A 69 -2.53 -14.14 -3.13
N ARG A 70 -3.61 -13.37 -2.97
CA ARG A 70 -4.91 -13.83 -2.47
C ARG A 70 -5.88 -14.26 -3.59
N SER A 71 -5.54 -14.00 -4.86
CA SER A 71 -6.36 -14.34 -6.04
C SER A 71 -7.77 -13.76 -5.97
N GLU A 72 -7.88 -12.50 -5.57
CA GLU A 72 -9.15 -11.84 -5.25
C GLU A 72 -9.12 -10.38 -5.67
N LEU A 73 -10.24 -9.90 -6.20
CA LEU A 73 -10.52 -8.47 -6.35
C LEU A 73 -11.35 -8.02 -5.15
N TYR A 74 -10.84 -7.07 -4.39
CA TYR A 74 -11.53 -6.53 -3.23
C TYR A 74 -12.20 -5.19 -3.54
N ILE A 75 -13.33 -4.93 -2.89
CA ILE A 75 -13.90 -3.60 -2.72
C ILE A 75 -13.52 -3.06 -1.34
N HIS A 76 -13.01 -1.83 -1.28
CA HIS A 76 -12.75 -1.16 -0.01
C HIS A 76 -13.86 -0.13 0.29
N ARG A 77 -14.70 -0.43 1.27
CA ARG A 77 -15.82 0.43 1.70
C ARG A 77 -15.31 1.57 2.56
N LEU A 78 -15.29 2.78 2.00
CA LEU A 78 -14.81 3.98 2.68
C LEU A 78 -15.90 4.61 3.56
N THR A 79 -15.52 5.05 4.76
CA THR A 79 -16.32 5.95 5.60
C THR A 79 -15.51 7.21 5.87
N MET A 80 -16.12 8.39 5.65
CA MET A 80 -15.49 9.69 5.91
C MET A 80 -14.98 9.80 7.36
N ASP A 81 -13.75 10.24 7.53
CA ASP A 81 -13.13 10.50 8.84
C ASP A 81 -12.18 11.72 8.74
N GLY A 82 -12.67 12.88 9.17
CA GLY A 82 -11.94 14.14 9.08
C GLY A 82 -11.50 14.47 7.64
N PRO A 83 -10.21 14.78 7.41
CA PRO A 83 -9.67 14.98 6.05
C PRO A 83 -9.37 13.66 5.30
N SER A 84 -9.75 12.50 5.83
CA SER A 84 -9.47 11.18 5.28
C SER A 84 -10.65 10.21 5.45
N PHE A 85 -10.36 8.92 5.53
CA PHE A 85 -11.34 7.84 5.58
C PHE A 85 -10.91 6.76 6.57
N THR A 86 -11.88 6.02 7.07
CA THR A 86 -11.69 4.62 7.50
C THR A 86 -12.16 3.70 6.38
N GLN A 87 -11.78 2.43 6.43
CA GLN A 87 -12.15 1.48 5.38
C GLN A 87 -12.52 0.11 5.94
N LYS A 88 -13.32 -0.64 5.18
CA LYS A 88 -13.58 -2.06 5.38
C LYS A 88 -13.44 -2.81 4.05
N GLU A 89 -12.61 -3.84 4.03
CA GLU A 89 -12.42 -4.72 2.87
C GLU A 89 -13.64 -5.65 2.71
N GLU A 90 -14.03 -5.91 1.46
CA GLU A 90 -15.12 -6.80 1.06
C GLU A 90 -14.70 -7.55 -0.21
N ASP A 91 -14.80 -8.88 -0.17
CA ASP A 91 -14.53 -9.76 -1.32
C ASP A 91 -15.51 -9.44 -2.46
N PHE A 92 -15.04 -9.45 -3.71
CA PHE A 92 -15.89 -9.12 -4.85
C PHE A 92 -15.79 -10.12 -6.00
N ILE A 93 -14.60 -10.32 -6.58
CA ILE A 93 -14.41 -11.27 -7.69
C ILE A 93 -13.14 -12.07 -7.47
N ARG A 94 -13.33 -13.35 -7.11
CA ARG A 94 -12.25 -14.31 -7.05
C ARG A 94 -11.73 -14.63 -8.44
N LEU A 95 -10.43 -14.46 -8.64
CA LEU A 95 -9.76 -14.69 -9.91
C LEU A 95 -8.30 -15.10 -9.67
N SER A 96 -7.93 -16.30 -10.14
CA SER A 96 -6.57 -16.84 -9.96
C SER A 96 -5.52 -15.84 -10.42
N GLN A 97 -4.58 -15.52 -9.53
CA GLN A 97 -3.42 -14.67 -9.85
C GLN A 97 -3.81 -13.38 -10.59
N ILE A 98 -4.88 -12.72 -10.12
CA ILE A 98 -5.33 -11.44 -10.64
C ILE A 98 -4.22 -10.38 -10.56
N THR A 99 -4.00 -9.67 -11.66
CA THR A 99 -2.94 -8.66 -11.77
C THR A 99 -3.48 -7.26 -11.99
N ASP A 100 -4.66 -7.11 -12.59
CA ASP A 100 -5.22 -5.79 -12.84
C ASP A 100 -6.74 -5.81 -13.04
N VAL A 101 -7.36 -4.64 -12.87
CA VAL A 101 -8.78 -4.36 -13.09
C VAL A 101 -8.93 -3.02 -13.82
N ASP A 102 -9.71 -3.01 -14.90
CA ASP A 102 -10.09 -1.79 -15.59
C ASP A 102 -11.55 -1.86 -16.06
N VAL A 103 -12.17 -0.71 -16.32
CA VAL A 103 -13.56 -0.61 -16.77
C VAL A 103 -13.64 0.37 -17.92
N ASP A 104 -14.25 -0.03 -19.03
CA ASP A 104 -14.42 0.88 -20.16
C ASP A 104 -15.64 1.81 -20.01
N GLY A 105 -15.74 2.81 -20.88
CA GLY A 105 -16.85 3.78 -20.86
C GLY A 105 -18.23 3.20 -21.21
N SER A 106 -18.32 1.92 -21.56
CA SER A 106 -19.60 1.20 -21.70
C SER A 106 -19.97 0.37 -20.46
N GLY A 107 -19.11 0.39 -19.43
CA GLY A 107 -19.31 -0.33 -18.17
C GLY A 107 -18.86 -1.78 -18.19
N ARG A 108 -18.09 -2.22 -19.20
CA ARG A 108 -17.50 -3.56 -19.22
C ARG A 108 -16.24 -3.55 -18.36
N MET A 109 -16.18 -4.44 -17.38
CA MET A 109 -15.00 -4.63 -16.56
C MET A 109 -14.10 -5.68 -17.20
N PHE A 110 -12.79 -5.42 -17.21
CA PHE A 110 -11.75 -6.32 -17.67
C PHE A 110 -10.83 -6.64 -16.51
N LEU A 111 -10.63 -7.93 -16.26
CA LEU A 111 -9.76 -8.43 -15.21
C LEU A 111 -8.64 -9.23 -15.86
N ALA A 112 -7.39 -8.84 -15.60
CA ALA A 112 -6.23 -9.58 -16.08
C ALA A 112 -5.81 -10.61 -15.02
N ALA A 113 -5.50 -11.82 -15.46
CA ALA A 113 -5.01 -12.91 -14.63
C ALA A 113 -3.71 -13.45 -15.22
N TRP A 114 -2.69 -13.60 -14.38
CA TRP A 114 -1.42 -14.25 -14.73
C TRP A 114 -1.40 -15.73 -14.31
N ASP A 115 -2.56 -16.38 -14.38
CA ASP A 115 -2.74 -17.76 -13.96
C ASP A 115 -1.74 -18.72 -14.63
N GLY A 116 -0.96 -19.40 -13.80
CA GLY A 116 0.07 -20.35 -14.21
C GLY A 116 1.32 -19.73 -14.84
N ALA A 117 1.44 -18.39 -14.83
CA ALA A 117 2.62 -17.68 -15.33
C ALA A 117 3.78 -17.68 -14.33
N GLY A 118 3.48 -17.88 -13.04
CA GLY A 118 4.46 -17.83 -11.95
C GLY A 118 5.08 -16.42 -11.77
N TYR A 119 6.00 -16.31 -10.82
CA TYR A 119 6.56 -15.01 -10.41
C TYR A 119 7.34 -14.28 -11.51
N LYS A 120 8.01 -15.02 -12.40
CA LYS A 120 8.81 -14.44 -13.51
C LYS A 120 7.97 -14.09 -14.75
N GLY A 121 6.66 -14.39 -14.71
CA GLY A 121 5.77 -14.28 -15.86
C GLY A 121 6.05 -15.33 -16.94
N SER A 122 5.08 -15.50 -17.84
CA SER A 122 5.19 -16.37 -19.00
C SER A 122 4.29 -15.81 -20.11
N PRO A 123 4.83 -15.58 -21.33
CA PRO A 123 4.05 -15.00 -22.43
C PRO A 123 2.93 -15.92 -22.94
N ASP A 124 3.02 -17.22 -22.64
CA ASP A 124 2.05 -18.24 -23.07
C ASP A 124 0.99 -18.56 -21.99
N LYS A 125 0.98 -17.78 -20.90
CA LYS A 125 0.12 -18.00 -19.73
C LYS A 125 -0.65 -16.74 -19.36
N GLY A 126 -1.72 -16.93 -18.59
CA GLY A 126 -2.65 -15.87 -18.22
C GLY A 126 -3.79 -15.67 -19.23
N TYR A 127 -4.73 -14.83 -18.84
CA TYR A 127 -5.93 -14.50 -19.62
C TYR A 127 -6.56 -13.19 -19.15
N VAL A 128 -7.49 -12.66 -19.94
CA VAL A 128 -8.33 -11.52 -19.56
C VAL A 128 -9.79 -11.97 -19.52
N VAL A 129 -10.45 -11.75 -18.39
CA VAL A 129 -11.89 -11.98 -18.24
C VAL A 129 -12.62 -10.67 -18.47
N LYS A 130 -13.71 -10.73 -19.25
CA LYS A 130 -14.65 -9.63 -19.39
C LYS A 130 -15.88 -9.91 -18.51
N VAL A 131 -16.14 -9.00 -17.57
CA VAL A 131 -17.27 -9.09 -16.63
C VAL A 131 -18.27 -7.99 -16.93
N VAL A 132 -19.55 -8.36 -16.97
CA VAL A 132 -20.67 -7.42 -17.13
C VAL A 132 -21.78 -7.74 -16.13
N PRO A 133 -22.53 -6.73 -15.66
CA PRO A 133 -23.71 -6.96 -14.82
C PRO A 133 -24.75 -7.85 -15.49
N LYS A 134 -25.52 -8.61 -14.70
CA LYS A 134 -26.65 -9.37 -15.22
C LYS A 134 -27.69 -8.43 -15.83
N GLY A 135 -28.09 -8.68 -17.07
CA GLY A 135 -29.02 -7.82 -17.81
C GLY A 135 -28.40 -6.55 -18.40
N TRP A 136 -27.07 -6.41 -18.34
CA TRP A 136 -26.36 -5.31 -18.99
C TRP A 136 -26.57 -5.32 -20.51
N THR A 137 -26.72 -4.13 -21.09
CA THR A 137 -26.84 -3.91 -22.53
C THR A 137 -25.74 -2.98 -23.00
N TYR A 138 -25.11 -3.33 -24.12
CA TYR A 138 -24.02 -2.53 -24.67
C TYR A 138 -24.50 -1.18 -25.20
N ALA A 139 -23.83 -0.11 -24.76
CA ALA A 139 -23.89 1.22 -25.37
C ALA A 139 -22.51 1.55 -25.96
N ALA A 140 -22.48 1.99 -27.22
CA ALA A 140 -21.23 2.39 -27.86
C ALA A 140 -20.64 3.63 -27.19
N PHE A 141 -19.31 3.67 -27.07
CA PHE A 141 -18.62 4.84 -26.57
C PHE A 141 -18.76 6.00 -27.57
N PRO A 142 -19.00 7.25 -27.12
CA PRO A 142 -19.14 8.39 -28.02
C PRO A 142 -17.89 8.64 -28.88
N ASP A 143 -18.08 9.07 -30.14
CA ASP A 143 -16.98 9.54 -30.98
C ASP A 143 -16.60 10.98 -30.59
N LEU A 144 -15.66 11.09 -29.66
CA LEU A 144 -15.23 12.38 -29.11
C LEU A 144 -14.57 13.29 -30.15
N LYS A 145 -13.92 12.72 -31.17
CA LYS A 145 -13.25 13.51 -32.21
C LYS A 145 -14.26 14.17 -33.15
N ALA A 146 -15.37 13.49 -33.40
CA ALA A 146 -16.47 14.03 -34.19
C ALA A 146 -17.37 15.00 -33.39
N ALA A 147 -17.33 14.94 -32.06
CA ALA A 147 -18.13 15.78 -31.19
C ALA A 147 -17.66 17.26 -31.20
N SER A 148 -18.64 18.17 -31.22
CA SER A 148 -18.47 19.60 -31.01
C SER A 148 -18.09 19.92 -29.56
N VAL A 149 -17.57 21.14 -29.31
CA VAL A 149 -17.24 21.60 -27.95
C VAL A 149 -18.45 21.54 -27.01
N ALA A 150 -19.64 21.90 -27.49
CA ALA A 150 -20.87 21.83 -26.70
C ALA A 150 -21.23 20.39 -26.33
N GLU A 151 -21.13 19.45 -27.27
CA GLU A 151 -21.37 18.02 -27.00
C GLU A 151 -20.33 17.45 -26.03
N LEU A 152 -19.07 17.81 -26.17
CA LEU A 152 -18.01 17.43 -25.22
C LEU A 152 -18.28 18.00 -23.82
N GLY A 153 -18.78 19.23 -23.72
CA GLY A 153 -19.24 19.82 -22.45
C GLY A 153 -20.37 19.02 -21.80
N GLU A 154 -21.35 18.56 -22.57
CA GLU A 154 -22.42 17.68 -22.08
C GLU A 154 -21.89 16.31 -21.62
N LEU A 155 -20.84 15.77 -22.27
CA LEU A 155 -20.20 14.52 -21.86
C LEU A 155 -19.47 14.61 -20.52
N LEU A 156 -19.16 15.82 -20.02
CA LEU A 156 -18.70 16.00 -18.64
C LEU A 156 -19.78 15.67 -17.60
N LYS A 157 -21.05 15.54 -17.99
CA LYS A 157 -22.15 15.11 -17.11
C LYS A 157 -22.35 13.59 -17.10
N ALA A 158 -21.54 12.84 -17.85
CA ALA A 158 -21.71 11.40 -17.96
C ALA A 158 -21.65 10.70 -16.59
N GLY A 159 -22.54 9.72 -16.39
CA GLY A 159 -22.62 8.88 -15.18
C GLY A 159 -21.46 7.89 -15.01
N ASN A 160 -20.36 8.07 -15.75
CA ASN A 160 -19.15 7.27 -15.57
C ASN A 160 -17.88 8.13 -15.74
N SER A 161 -16.87 7.86 -14.92
CA SER A 161 -15.61 8.60 -14.89
C SER A 161 -14.83 8.51 -16.20
N VAL A 162 -14.90 7.39 -16.93
CA VAL A 162 -14.17 7.14 -18.18
C VAL A 162 -14.61 8.11 -19.28
N THR A 163 -15.91 8.21 -19.53
CA THR A 163 -16.47 9.16 -20.50
C THR A 163 -16.12 10.59 -20.12
N ARG A 164 -16.27 10.95 -18.83
CA ARG A 164 -15.88 12.29 -18.37
C ARG A 164 -14.41 12.53 -18.63
N PHE A 165 -13.51 11.65 -18.21
CA PHE A 165 -12.06 11.80 -18.38
C PHE A 165 -11.67 11.99 -19.84
N HIS A 166 -12.14 11.14 -20.76
CA HIS A 166 -11.80 11.29 -22.17
C HIS A 166 -12.42 12.54 -22.81
N ALA A 167 -13.63 12.96 -22.40
CA ALA A 167 -14.20 14.23 -22.84
C ALA A 167 -13.36 15.43 -22.38
N GLN A 168 -12.82 15.39 -21.14
CA GLN A 168 -11.88 16.41 -20.65
C GLN A 168 -10.62 16.45 -21.53
N GLN A 169 -10.01 15.29 -21.80
CA GLN A 169 -8.81 15.21 -22.65
C GLN A 169 -9.07 15.76 -24.06
N GLU A 170 -10.22 15.48 -24.65
CA GLU A 170 -10.57 16.03 -25.96
C GLU A 170 -10.81 17.55 -25.91
N LEU A 171 -11.49 18.06 -24.86
CA LEU A 171 -11.69 19.51 -24.67
C LEU A 171 -10.36 20.27 -24.56
N LEU A 172 -9.33 19.68 -23.93
CA LEU A 172 -7.99 20.28 -23.86
C LEU A 172 -7.33 20.46 -25.23
N ASN A 173 -7.79 19.74 -26.26
CA ASN A 173 -7.30 19.84 -27.64
C ASN A 173 -8.19 20.72 -28.53
N ARG A 174 -9.19 21.40 -27.96
CA ARG A 174 -10.09 22.34 -28.67
C ARG A 174 -9.64 23.80 -28.47
N PRO A 175 -10.18 24.76 -29.25
CA PRO A 175 -9.96 26.18 -29.00
C PRO A 175 -10.23 26.53 -27.53
N ALA A 176 -9.24 27.12 -26.87
CA ALA A 176 -9.21 27.25 -25.41
C ALA A 176 -10.35 28.11 -24.87
N ASP A 177 -10.73 29.17 -25.59
CA ASP A 177 -11.84 30.06 -25.28
C ASP A 177 -13.19 29.33 -25.28
N GLU A 178 -13.49 28.58 -26.33
CA GLU A 178 -14.72 27.79 -26.42
C GLU A 178 -14.76 26.67 -25.38
N ALA A 179 -13.65 25.94 -25.24
CA ALA A 179 -13.55 24.81 -24.32
C ALA A 179 -13.62 25.25 -22.84
N ALA A 180 -12.97 26.36 -22.50
CA ALA A 180 -13.04 26.94 -21.15
C ALA A 180 -14.47 27.39 -20.83
N ALA A 181 -15.17 28.04 -21.78
CA ALA A 181 -16.55 28.46 -21.58
C ALA A 181 -17.47 27.26 -21.29
N ALA A 182 -17.33 26.17 -22.06
CA ALA A 182 -18.09 24.94 -21.84
C ALA A 182 -17.79 24.31 -20.47
N ALA A 183 -16.51 24.20 -20.09
CA ALA A 183 -16.11 23.66 -18.79
C ALA A 183 -16.61 24.51 -17.60
N LEU A 184 -16.54 25.85 -17.72
CA LEU A 184 -16.99 26.77 -16.68
C LEU A 184 -18.51 26.71 -16.48
N GLN A 185 -19.28 26.54 -17.56
CA GLN A 185 -20.72 26.34 -17.49
C GLN A 185 -21.06 25.11 -16.64
N ILE A 186 -20.33 24.01 -16.81
CA ILE A 186 -20.48 22.81 -15.98
C ILE A 186 -20.07 23.06 -14.53
N ALA A 187 -18.96 23.76 -14.30
CA ALA A 187 -18.45 24.04 -12.96
C ALA A 187 -19.41 24.91 -12.13
N THR A 188 -20.07 25.88 -12.75
CA THR A 188 -20.92 26.89 -12.09
C THR A 188 -22.40 26.48 -11.99
N ASP A 189 -22.84 25.45 -12.70
CA ASP A 189 -24.23 24.97 -12.65
C ASP A 189 -24.50 24.22 -11.33
N GLN A 190 -25.10 24.94 -10.37
CA GLN A 190 -25.40 24.42 -9.04
C GLN A 190 -26.50 23.34 -9.03
N SER A 191 -27.20 23.12 -10.15
CA SER A 191 -28.18 22.03 -10.26
C SER A 191 -27.51 20.66 -10.49
N LEU A 192 -26.24 20.65 -10.91
CA LEU A 192 -25.50 19.43 -11.21
C LEU A 192 -24.91 18.79 -9.95
N PRO A 193 -24.72 17.45 -9.93
CA PRO A 193 -24.01 16.77 -8.86
C PRO A 193 -22.58 17.30 -8.66
N PRO A 194 -22.05 17.33 -7.42
CA PRO A 194 -20.69 17.81 -7.16
C PRO A 194 -19.61 17.13 -8.01
N SER A 195 -19.68 15.81 -8.22
CA SER A 195 -18.70 15.07 -9.03
C SER A 195 -18.62 15.55 -10.49
N VAL A 196 -19.75 15.97 -11.06
CA VAL A 196 -19.84 16.53 -12.41
C VAL A 196 -19.26 17.94 -12.43
N ARG A 197 -19.65 18.79 -11.47
CA ARG A 197 -19.12 20.15 -11.34
C ARG A 197 -17.61 20.15 -11.15
N VAL A 198 -17.09 19.21 -10.35
CA VAL A 198 -15.64 19.02 -10.11
C VAL A 198 -14.90 18.66 -11.41
N ALA A 199 -15.48 17.82 -12.28
CA ALA A 199 -14.89 17.58 -13.60
C ALA A 199 -14.80 18.88 -14.41
N GLY A 200 -15.85 19.71 -14.38
CA GLY A 200 -15.84 21.06 -14.97
C GLY A 200 -14.73 21.95 -14.41
N VAL A 201 -14.57 21.99 -13.08
CA VAL A 201 -13.53 22.78 -12.38
C VAL A 201 -12.12 22.42 -12.86
N TYR A 202 -11.77 21.13 -12.82
CA TYR A 202 -10.42 20.71 -13.21
C TYR A 202 -10.18 20.88 -14.71
N THR A 203 -11.20 20.66 -15.55
CA THR A 203 -11.09 20.94 -17.00
C THR A 203 -10.82 22.42 -17.25
N TYR A 204 -11.62 23.29 -16.63
CA TYR A 204 -11.47 24.73 -16.75
C TYR A 204 -10.09 25.21 -16.29
N ALA A 205 -9.61 24.73 -15.13
CA ALA A 205 -8.30 25.07 -14.59
C ALA A 205 -7.15 24.61 -15.50
N GLN A 206 -7.26 23.42 -16.10
CA GLN A 206 -6.25 22.89 -17.03
C GLN A 206 -6.20 23.68 -18.35
N ILE A 207 -7.34 24.18 -18.85
CA ILE A 207 -7.39 25.01 -20.06
C ILE A 207 -6.84 26.42 -19.79
N THR A 208 -7.31 27.06 -18.71
CA THR A 208 -7.14 28.50 -18.51
C THR A 208 -5.89 28.90 -17.73
N CYS A 209 -5.31 28.00 -16.94
CA CYS A 209 -4.10 28.30 -16.15
C CYS A 209 -4.30 29.60 -15.33
N ALA A 210 -3.39 30.56 -15.44
CA ALA A 210 -3.44 31.83 -14.70
C ALA A 210 -4.67 32.71 -15.02
N ASP A 211 -5.24 32.58 -16.22
CA ASP A 211 -6.38 33.40 -16.67
C ASP A 211 -7.70 32.98 -16.00
N GLY A 212 -7.80 31.73 -15.53
CA GLY A 212 -9.00 31.19 -14.88
C GLY A 212 -9.10 31.48 -13.39
N VAL A 213 -8.07 32.08 -12.78
CA VAL A 213 -7.99 32.26 -11.32
C VAL A 213 -9.21 33.02 -10.78
N SER A 214 -9.68 34.06 -11.48
CA SER A 214 -10.83 34.84 -11.00
C SER A 214 -12.11 34.02 -10.85
N GLU A 215 -12.39 33.09 -11.76
CA GLU A 215 -13.60 32.26 -11.69
C GLU A 215 -13.44 31.12 -10.68
N LEU A 216 -12.24 30.55 -10.59
CA LEU A 216 -11.92 29.54 -9.57
C LEU A 216 -12.02 30.12 -8.15
N LEU A 217 -11.65 31.39 -7.95
CA LEU A 217 -11.84 32.07 -6.66
C LEU A 217 -13.31 32.20 -6.28
N LYS A 218 -14.19 32.56 -7.22
CA LYS A 218 -15.65 32.60 -6.95
C LYS A 218 -16.17 31.22 -6.57
N LEU A 219 -15.74 30.17 -7.28
CA LEU A 219 -16.09 28.79 -6.97
C LEU A 219 -15.55 28.35 -5.59
N SER A 220 -14.44 28.94 -5.13
CA SER A 220 -13.89 28.66 -3.80
C SER A 220 -14.75 29.22 -2.66
N GLU A 221 -15.62 30.19 -2.94
CA GLU A 221 -16.55 30.73 -1.95
C GLU A 221 -17.73 29.77 -1.69
N GLU A 222 -18.08 28.94 -2.68
CA GLU A 222 -19.18 27.97 -2.57
C GLU A 222 -18.82 26.77 -1.68
N ASP A 223 -19.67 26.48 -0.69
CA ASP A 223 -19.43 25.42 0.30
C ASP A 223 -19.09 24.04 -0.30
N LYS A 224 -19.83 23.61 -1.33
CA LYS A 224 -19.63 22.30 -1.97
C LYS A 224 -18.43 22.25 -2.92
N MET A 225 -17.90 23.39 -3.34
CA MET A 225 -16.84 23.49 -4.35
C MET A 225 -15.51 23.98 -3.76
N ARG A 226 -15.53 24.60 -2.58
CA ARG A 226 -14.39 25.22 -1.92
C ARG A 226 -13.12 24.37 -1.93
N GLU A 227 -13.22 23.14 -1.44
CA GLU A 227 -12.11 22.19 -1.43
C GLU A 227 -11.50 21.99 -2.82
N PHE A 228 -12.35 21.74 -3.82
CA PHE A 228 -11.91 21.40 -5.17
C PHE A 228 -11.37 22.61 -5.93
N ALA A 229 -11.97 23.78 -5.73
CA ALA A 229 -11.50 25.02 -6.32
C ALA A 229 -10.13 25.44 -5.75
N LEU A 230 -9.92 25.33 -4.43
CA LEU A 230 -8.62 25.59 -3.79
C LEU A 230 -7.52 24.63 -4.29
N ARG A 231 -7.85 23.34 -4.44
CA ARG A 231 -6.94 22.36 -5.07
C ARG A 231 -6.61 22.76 -6.50
N ALA A 232 -7.62 23.03 -7.32
CA ALA A 232 -7.43 23.39 -8.73
C ALA A 232 -6.60 24.67 -8.92
N LEU A 233 -6.78 25.68 -8.05
CA LEU A 233 -6.01 26.92 -8.04
C LEU A 233 -4.50 26.67 -7.87
N THR A 234 -4.10 25.60 -7.17
CA THR A 234 -2.68 25.32 -6.87
C THR A 234 -2.14 24.06 -7.54
N ASP A 235 -2.95 23.34 -8.31
CA ASP A 235 -2.59 22.06 -8.92
C ASP A 235 -1.42 22.17 -9.91
N ARG A 236 -1.34 23.28 -10.65
CA ARG A 236 -0.27 23.53 -11.63
C ARG A 236 0.75 24.55 -11.10
N LYS A 237 1.92 24.08 -10.65
CA LYS A 237 3.00 24.95 -10.12
C LYS A 237 3.43 26.06 -11.09
N THR A 238 3.31 25.86 -12.41
CA THR A 238 3.67 26.86 -13.43
C THR A 238 2.61 27.96 -13.64
N CYS A 239 1.42 27.83 -13.03
CA CYS A 239 0.29 28.74 -13.21
C CYS A 239 -0.01 29.60 -11.98
N LEU A 240 0.86 29.59 -10.96
CA LEU A 240 0.55 30.16 -9.63
C LEU A 240 0.66 31.68 -9.55
N GLY A 241 1.25 32.34 -10.56
CA GLY A 241 1.64 33.76 -10.48
C GLY A 241 0.49 34.72 -10.13
N SER A 242 -0.74 34.42 -10.56
CA SER A 242 -1.94 35.22 -10.27
C SER A 242 -2.74 34.74 -9.06
N VAL A 243 -2.37 33.62 -8.43
CA VAL A 243 -3.13 33.02 -7.34
C VAL A 243 -2.88 33.78 -6.02
N PRO A 244 -3.93 34.36 -5.41
CA PRO A 244 -3.78 35.13 -4.18
C PRO A 244 -3.55 34.20 -2.98
N LEU A 245 -2.79 34.70 -1.99
CA LEU A 245 -2.49 33.98 -0.76
C LEU A 245 -3.69 33.92 0.19
N GLN A 246 -4.43 35.05 0.30
CA GLN A 246 -5.45 35.25 1.33
C GLN A 246 -6.55 34.17 1.41
N PRO A 247 -7.11 33.66 0.30
CA PRO A 247 -8.16 32.63 0.38
C PRO A 247 -7.67 31.35 1.08
N PHE A 248 -6.39 31.01 0.91
CA PHE A 248 -5.80 29.83 1.54
C PHE A 248 -5.56 30.07 3.03
N LEU A 249 -5.05 31.24 3.42
CA LEU A 249 -4.88 31.61 4.84
C LEU A 249 -6.23 31.53 5.59
N THR A 250 -7.29 32.08 4.99
CA THR A 250 -8.64 32.00 5.57
C THR A 250 -9.13 30.55 5.66
N ALA A 251 -8.89 29.75 4.62
CA ALA A 251 -9.41 28.38 4.52
C ALA A 251 -8.69 27.36 5.45
N VAL A 252 -7.52 27.69 6.00
CA VAL A 252 -6.89 26.90 7.09
C VAL A 252 -7.81 26.80 8.31
N HIS A 253 -8.68 27.77 8.53
CA HIS A 253 -9.63 27.81 9.65
C HIS A 253 -11.07 27.43 9.25
N ASP A 254 -11.28 26.85 8.07
CA ASP A 254 -12.62 26.45 7.60
C ASP A 254 -13.22 25.36 8.49
N ALA A 255 -14.55 25.31 8.66
CA ALA A 255 -15.20 24.27 9.46
C ALA A 255 -15.04 22.85 8.89
N ASN A 256 -14.78 22.72 7.58
CA ASN A 256 -14.57 21.46 6.90
C ASN A 256 -13.07 21.08 6.88
N PRO A 257 -12.64 20.00 7.55
CA PRO A 257 -11.24 19.60 7.60
C PRO A 257 -10.64 19.26 6.22
N ARG A 258 -11.46 18.88 5.23
CA ARG A 258 -10.96 18.67 3.86
C ARG A 258 -10.62 19.97 3.14
N VAL A 259 -11.35 21.04 3.45
CA VAL A 259 -11.00 22.39 2.99
C VAL A 259 -9.71 22.84 3.65
N GLN A 260 -9.57 22.63 4.97
CA GLN A 260 -8.33 22.93 5.68
C GLN A 260 -7.14 22.20 5.05
N ALA A 261 -7.27 20.88 4.79
CA ALA A 261 -6.22 20.11 4.13
C ALA A 261 -5.85 20.64 2.74
N ALA A 262 -6.84 20.99 1.91
CA ALA A 262 -6.61 21.61 0.60
C ALA A 262 -5.91 22.98 0.73
N ALA A 263 -6.30 23.78 1.72
CA ALA A 263 -5.72 25.08 1.99
C ALA A 263 -4.25 24.97 2.41
N ILE A 264 -3.95 24.09 3.37
CA ILE A 264 -2.60 23.82 3.89
C ILE A 264 -1.67 23.40 2.75
N VAL A 265 -2.07 22.40 1.95
CA VAL A 265 -1.29 21.95 0.79
C VAL A 265 -1.10 23.09 -0.22
N GLY A 266 -2.15 23.87 -0.46
CA GLY A 266 -2.10 25.04 -1.33
C GLY A 266 -1.08 26.09 -0.86
N LEU A 267 -0.99 26.38 0.44
CA LEU A 267 -0.02 27.32 1.02
C LEU A 267 1.42 26.88 0.76
N GLY A 268 1.75 25.61 0.99
CA GLY A 268 3.09 25.08 0.68
C GLY A 268 3.41 25.18 -0.81
N ARG A 269 2.43 24.87 -1.68
CA ARG A 269 2.60 24.92 -3.13
C ARG A 269 2.75 26.33 -3.68
N LEU A 270 2.12 27.33 -3.06
CA LEU A 270 2.25 28.75 -3.43
C LEU A 270 3.67 29.27 -3.20
N GLY A 271 4.45 28.68 -2.30
CA GLY A 271 5.84 29.05 -2.07
C GLY A 271 6.02 30.43 -1.40
N LYS A 272 4.99 30.93 -0.70
CA LYS A 272 4.97 32.25 -0.06
C LYS A 272 5.25 32.12 1.44
N ILE A 273 6.40 32.59 1.89
CA ILE A 273 6.88 32.43 3.27
C ILE A 273 5.96 33.08 4.31
N GLU A 274 5.18 34.08 3.90
CA GLU A 274 4.17 34.75 4.73
C GLU A 274 3.09 33.79 5.24
N ALA A 275 2.94 32.62 4.62
CA ALA A 275 2.04 31.57 5.08
C ALA A 275 2.51 30.85 6.35
N ALA A 276 3.79 30.97 6.71
CA ALA A 276 4.38 30.19 7.79
C ALA A 276 3.71 30.44 9.14
N GLU A 277 3.36 31.69 9.45
CA GLU A 277 2.69 32.06 10.70
C GLU A 277 1.35 31.32 10.83
N THR A 278 0.49 31.39 9.81
CA THR A 278 -0.81 30.70 9.81
C THR A 278 -0.68 29.18 9.84
N LEU A 279 0.30 28.61 9.14
CA LEU A 279 0.56 27.17 9.18
C LEU A 279 1.00 26.72 10.59
N LEU A 280 1.74 27.56 11.31
CA LEU A 280 2.21 27.29 12.67
C LEU A 280 1.11 27.34 13.74
N GLU A 281 -0.08 27.85 13.41
CA GLU A 281 -1.24 27.84 14.31
C GLU A 281 -1.87 26.43 14.46
N ILE A 282 -1.54 25.49 13.56
CA ILE A 282 -2.18 24.18 13.51
C ILE A 282 -1.74 23.32 14.71
N ALA A 283 -2.71 22.84 15.49
CA ALA A 283 -2.45 22.04 16.67
C ALA A 283 -2.04 20.61 16.32
N VAL A 284 -1.04 20.09 17.04
CA VAL A 284 -0.64 18.67 16.98
C VAL A 284 -1.46 17.87 18.01
N PRO A 285 -2.21 16.83 17.60
CA PRO A 285 -3.05 16.06 18.50
C PRO A 285 -2.21 15.19 19.46
N ALA A 286 -2.81 14.80 20.58
CA ALA A 286 -2.17 13.87 21.53
C ALA A 286 -1.92 12.46 20.93
N SER A 287 -2.61 12.10 19.84
CA SER A 287 -2.39 10.85 19.11
C SER A 287 -1.09 10.83 18.30
N ALA A 288 -0.48 11.99 18.03
CA ALA A 288 0.83 12.10 17.40
C ALA A 288 1.93 11.83 18.45
N LYS A 289 2.14 10.55 18.76
CA LYS A 289 3.10 10.10 19.77
C LYS A 289 4.01 9.03 19.19
N ALA A 290 5.31 9.16 19.47
CA ALA A 290 6.29 8.15 19.12
C ALA A 290 5.94 6.80 19.77
N PRO A 291 6.21 5.67 19.09
CA PRO A 291 6.06 4.35 19.68
C PRO A 291 6.99 4.18 20.89
N GLU A 292 6.59 3.32 21.82
CA GLU A 292 7.45 2.97 22.95
C GLU A 292 8.67 2.16 22.45
N PRO A 293 9.86 2.28 23.09
CA PRO A 293 11.04 1.54 22.68
C PRO A 293 10.80 0.04 22.58
N GLY A 294 11.21 -0.56 21.46
CA GLY A 294 11.03 -1.99 21.19
C GLY A 294 9.60 -2.40 20.78
N THR A 295 8.72 -1.43 20.52
CA THR A 295 7.37 -1.67 20.00
C THR A 295 7.20 -1.09 18.60
N GLU A 296 6.45 -1.80 17.75
CA GLU A 296 6.05 -1.30 16.44
C GLU A 296 4.91 -0.29 16.59
N GLY A 297 5.06 0.89 15.98
CA GLY A 297 4.06 1.94 16.02
C GLY A 297 2.82 1.65 15.16
N PRO A 298 1.71 2.37 15.38
CA PRO A 298 0.43 2.16 14.69
C PRO A 298 0.44 2.70 13.25
N HIS A 299 1.16 2.07 12.34
CA HIS A 299 1.31 2.52 10.94
C HIS A 299 0.21 2.08 9.98
N ALA A 300 -0.68 1.21 10.45
CA ALA A 300 -1.81 0.70 9.69
C ALA A 300 -3.14 0.85 10.45
N THR A 301 -3.19 1.79 11.39
CA THR A 301 -4.41 2.18 12.10
C THR A 301 -4.76 3.61 11.68
N PRO A 302 -5.96 3.87 11.13
CA PRO A 302 -6.37 5.21 10.74
C PRO A 302 -6.22 6.23 11.89
N ASN A 303 -5.61 7.38 11.58
CA ASN A 303 -5.48 8.51 12.50
C ASN A 303 -5.74 9.81 11.74
N SER A 304 -7.02 10.15 11.51
CA SER A 304 -7.39 11.35 10.73
C SER A 304 -6.89 12.66 11.38
N ALA A 305 -6.77 12.69 12.71
CA ALA A 305 -6.36 13.87 13.46
C ALA A 305 -4.92 14.32 13.17
N ILE A 306 -4.03 13.42 12.77
CA ILE A 306 -2.62 13.76 12.47
C ILE A 306 -2.44 14.43 11.11
N ILE A 307 -3.43 14.30 10.22
CA ILE A 307 -3.25 14.67 8.80
C ILE A 307 -3.04 16.17 8.62
N LEU A 308 -3.82 17.01 9.30
CA LEU A 308 -3.67 18.46 9.18
C LEU A 308 -2.29 18.97 9.67
N PRO A 309 -1.83 18.65 10.90
CA PRO A 309 -0.50 19.05 11.33
C PRO A 309 0.61 18.40 10.50
N HIS A 310 0.42 17.17 10.01
CA HIS A 310 1.38 16.54 9.09
C HIS A 310 1.53 17.36 7.80
N LEU A 311 0.41 17.69 7.14
CA LEU A 311 0.42 18.50 5.92
C LEU A 311 0.98 19.91 6.18
N ALA A 312 0.75 20.47 7.37
CA ALA A 312 1.28 21.76 7.78
C ALA A 312 2.80 21.72 7.88
N VAL A 313 3.35 20.70 8.54
CA VAL A 313 4.80 20.46 8.61
C VAL A 313 5.40 20.33 7.21
N ARG A 314 4.81 19.49 6.35
CA ARG A 314 5.32 19.32 4.98
C ARG A 314 5.28 20.62 4.17
N SER A 315 4.28 21.46 4.41
CA SER A 315 4.17 22.78 3.77
C SER A 315 5.21 23.77 4.33
N LEU A 316 5.42 23.81 5.65
CA LEU A 316 6.45 24.63 6.28
C LEU A 316 7.87 24.24 5.84
N VAL A 317 8.11 22.94 5.63
CA VAL A 317 9.38 22.42 5.11
C VAL A 317 9.59 22.85 3.65
N GLU A 318 8.58 22.72 2.79
CA GLU A 318 8.64 23.22 1.39
C GLU A 318 8.90 24.73 1.34
N LEU A 319 8.39 25.50 2.32
CA LEU A 319 8.64 26.94 2.44
C LEU A 319 10.00 27.29 3.04
N HIS A 320 10.80 26.33 3.51
CA HIS A 320 12.03 26.56 4.27
C HIS A 320 11.84 27.52 5.46
N ALA A 321 10.75 27.35 6.22
CA ALA A 321 10.30 28.27 7.26
C ALA A 321 11.10 28.18 8.60
N VAL A 322 12.44 28.18 8.53
CA VAL A 322 13.33 28.02 9.69
C VAL A 322 13.10 29.10 10.74
N ASP A 323 13.18 30.38 10.34
CA ASP A 323 13.09 31.51 11.27
C ASP A 323 11.72 31.54 11.99
N ALA A 324 10.64 31.27 11.26
CA ALA A 324 9.28 31.20 11.83
C ALA A 324 9.10 30.01 12.76
N ALA A 325 9.61 28.83 12.40
CA ALA A 325 9.51 27.64 13.23
C ALA A 325 10.35 27.77 14.52
N VAL A 326 11.53 28.39 14.48
CA VAL A 326 12.31 28.71 15.69
C VAL A 326 11.53 29.66 16.61
N ALA A 327 10.94 30.73 16.05
CA ALA A 327 10.15 31.67 16.85
C ALA A 327 8.92 31.03 17.50
N ALA A 328 8.34 29.99 16.89
CA ALA A 328 7.16 29.29 17.39
C ALA A 328 7.44 28.17 18.40
N ILE A 329 8.70 27.97 18.83
CA ILE A 329 9.04 26.90 19.79
C ILE A 329 8.28 27.07 21.12
N ASP A 330 8.09 28.30 21.60
CA ASP A 330 7.38 28.54 22.88
C ASP A 330 5.85 28.54 22.72
N ASP A 331 5.34 28.97 21.56
CA ASP A 331 3.89 29.12 21.32
C ASP A 331 3.22 27.81 20.85
N ASN A 332 3.86 27.09 19.91
CA ASN A 332 3.40 25.78 19.42
C ASN A 332 4.57 24.80 19.29
N PRO A 333 5.16 24.38 20.43
CA PRO A 333 6.38 23.58 20.46
C PRO A 333 6.30 22.32 19.61
N LYS A 334 5.16 21.61 19.63
CA LYS A 334 5.04 20.32 18.93
C LYS A 334 5.16 20.48 17.42
N LEU A 335 4.46 21.45 16.84
CA LEU A 335 4.49 21.66 15.39
C LEU A 335 5.82 22.30 14.94
N ALA A 336 6.33 23.26 15.73
CA ALA A 336 7.62 23.90 15.50
C ALA A 336 8.76 22.88 15.48
N LEU A 337 8.86 22.03 16.51
CA LEU A 337 9.90 21.02 16.64
C LEU A 337 9.76 19.90 15.60
N TRP A 338 8.54 19.52 15.23
CA TRP A 338 8.32 18.61 14.10
C TRP A 338 8.79 19.24 12.79
N THR A 339 8.50 20.52 12.55
CA THR A 339 8.98 21.21 11.34
C THR A 339 10.51 21.27 11.28
N LEU A 340 11.15 21.70 12.37
CA LEU A 340 12.59 21.89 12.46
C LEU A 340 13.37 20.59 12.25
N ARG A 341 12.80 19.42 12.58
CA ARG A 341 13.49 18.12 12.43
C ARG A 341 13.74 17.68 10.97
N TYR A 342 13.20 18.43 10.00
CA TYR A 342 13.45 18.26 8.56
C TYR A 342 14.33 19.35 7.94
N LEU A 343 14.72 20.36 8.72
CA LEU A 343 15.42 21.54 8.23
C LEU A 343 16.88 21.52 8.69
N HIS A 344 17.73 20.89 7.89
CA HIS A 344 19.20 20.89 8.04
C HIS A 344 19.78 22.28 7.72
N ASP A 345 19.51 23.24 8.61
CA ASP A 345 19.94 24.64 8.53
C ASP A 345 20.67 25.04 9.83
N PRO A 346 21.84 25.70 9.76
CA PRO A 346 22.54 26.19 10.95
C PRO A 346 21.68 27.02 11.91
N LYS A 347 20.78 27.85 11.38
CA LYS A 347 19.87 28.65 12.20
C LYS A 347 18.87 27.80 12.99
N ALA A 348 18.45 26.66 12.45
CA ALA A 348 17.58 25.73 13.17
C ALA A 348 18.32 25.16 14.39
N VAL A 349 19.57 24.74 14.21
CA VAL A 349 20.42 24.21 15.30
C VAL A 349 20.69 25.28 16.35
N ASP A 350 21.07 26.49 15.93
CA ASP A 350 21.28 27.61 16.85
C ASP A 350 20.02 27.99 17.63
N GLY A 351 18.88 28.07 16.94
CA GLY A 351 17.59 28.37 17.55
C GLY A 351 17.17 27.32 18.58
N LEU A 352 17.35 26.03 18.27
CA LEU A 352 17.06 24.92 19.19
C LEU A 352 17.97 24.96 20.43
N ILE A 353 19.28 25.20 20.26
CA ILE A 353 20.22 25.32 21.38
C ILE A 353 19.87 26.51 22.27
N ALA A 354 19.56 27.67 21.67
CA ALA A 354 19.13 28.86 22.42
C ALA A 354 17.84 28.58 23.21
N ALA A 355 16.82 28.01 22.55
CA ALA A 355 15.57 27.65 23.20
C ALA A 355 15.77 26.65 24.35
N TYR A 356 16.64 25.64 24.20
CA TYR A 356 16.97 24.71 25.28
C TYR A 356 17.54 25.42 26.51
N ASN A 357 18.45 26.37 26.29
CA ASN A 357 19.15 27.08 27.37
C ASN A 357 18.21 28.02 28.12
N ASP A 358 17.28 28.66 27.43
CA ASP A 358 16.30 29.58 28.01
C ASP A 358 15.12 28.85 28.67
N GLN A 359 14.90 27.57 28.36
CA GLN A 359 13.77 26.80 28.84
C GLN A 359 13.97 26.16 30.22
N THR A 360 12.91 26.19 31.03
CA THR A 360 12.80 25.54 32.35
C THR A 360 11.87 24.33 32.35
N ASP A 361 10.92 24.25 31.42
CA ASP A 361 10.07 23.07 31.24
C ASP A 361 10.89 21.87 30.74
N GLN A 362 10.90 20.80 31.54
CA GLN A 362 11.67 19.61 31.23
C GLN A 362 11.12 18.85 30.01
N GLU A 363 9.80 18.86 29.80
CA GLU A 363 9.20 18.15 28.65
C GLU A 363 9.61 18.82 27.34
N LEU A 364 9.55 20.15 27.27
CA LEU A 364 10.01 20.90 26.11
C LEU A 364 11.53 20.79 25.90
N LYS A 365 12.34 20.84 26.96
CA LYS A 365 13.79 20.58 26.85
C LYS A 365 14.08 19.20 26.24
N ASP A 366 13.31 18.18 26.64
CA ASP A 366 13.47 16.82 26.13
C ASP A 366 13.07 16.71 24.65
N ALA A 367 11.99 17.40 24.26
CA ALA A 367 11.56 17.49 22.87
C ALA A 367 12.62 18.19 21.99
N ILE A 368 13.21 19.29 22.48
CA ILE A 368 14.28 20.01 21.78
C ILE A 368 15.52 19.11 21.59
N LEU A 369 15.95 18.39 22.63
CA LEU A 369 17.04 17.41 22.52
C LEU A 369 16.72 16.30 21.50
N GLY A 370 15.46 15.85 21.45
CA GLY A 370 14.97 14.91 20.44
C GLY A 370 15.10 15.46 19.02
N THR A 371 14.71 16.71 18.78
CA THR A 371 14.84 17.37 17.47
C THR A 371 16.31 17.57 17.07
N LEU A 372 17.18 17.98 18.00
CA LEU A 372 18.62 18.09 17.75
C LEU A 372 19.23 16.73 17.38
N ALA A 373 18.87 15.66 18.10
CA ALA A 373 19.30 14.31 17.78
C ALA A 373 18.80 13.85 16.40
N ARG A 374 17.56 14.19 16.03
CA ARG A 374 16.96 13.89 14.71
C ARG A 374 17.66 14.61 13.55
N LEU A 375 18.25 15.78 13.81
CA LEU A 375 19.04 16.58 12.88
C LEU A 375 20.51 16.17 12.81
N TYR A 376 21.02 15.31 13.70
CA TYR A 376 22.45 14.98 13.74
C TYR A 376 22.98 14.41 12.41
N HIS A 377 22.18 13.62 11.72
CA HIS A 377 22.47 13.13 10.37
C HIS A 377 21.53 13.74 9.34
N GLU A 378 21.94 13.72 8.08
CA GLU A 378 21.09 13.90 6.90
C GLU A 378 21.15 12.66 5.99
N GLU A 379 20.19 12.52 5.08
CA GLU A 379 20.21 11.44 4.10
C GLU A 379 21.32 11.69 3.08
N ALA A 380 22.17 10.69 2.83
CA ALA A 380 23.19 10.82 1.80
C ALA A 380 22.55 11.04 0.41
N PRO A 381 23.25 11.69 -0.54
CA PRO A 381 22.79 11.75 -1.92
C PRO A 381 22.70 10.34 -2.52
N TYR A 382 21.49 9.92 -2.90
CA TYR A 382 21.28 8.60 -3.48
C TYR A 382 22.07 8.43 -4.79
N ASP A 383 22.92 7.38 -4.85
CA ASP A 383 23.85 7.13 -5.96
C ASP A 383 23.53 5.84 -6.74
N GLY A 384 22.42 5.16 -6.43
CA GLY A 384 22.06 3.89 -7.06
C GLY A 384 22.70 2.63 -6.44
N SER A 385 23.72 2.78 -5.60
CA SER A 385 24.47 1.64 -5.03
C SER A 385 23.92 1.14 -3.70
N TRP A 386 23.10 1.95 -3.04
CA TRP A 386 22.45 1.63 -1.78
C TRP A 386 20.98 2.07 -1.87
N TRP A 387 20.12 1.23 -2.44
CA TRP A 387 18.66 1.32 -2.37
C TRP A 387 18.05 0.06 -2.96
N TRP A 388 16.90 -0.32 -2.42
CA TRP A 388 16.11 -1.52 -2.74
C TRP A 388 16.78 -2.86 -2.37
N SER A 389 16.43 -3.34 -1.18
CA SER A 389 16.36 -4.75 -0.81
C SER A 389 14.90 -5.18 -0.86
N THR A 390 14.60 -6.49 -1.02
CA THR A 390 13.21 -7.00 -0.85
C THR A 390 12.69 -6.83 0.58
N ARG A 391 13.54 -6.39 1.51
CA ARG A 391 13.19 -6.03 2.88
C ARG A 391 13.48 -4.54 3.11
N PRO A 392 12.50 -3.76 3.60
CA PRO A 392 12.72 -2.37 3.95
C PRO A 392 13.57 -2.26 5.22
N ASP A 393 14.46 -1.26 5.27
CA ASP A 393 15.14 -0.88 6.51
C ASP A 393 14.13 -0.21 7.45
N THR A 394 13.78 -0.88 8.56
CA THR A 394 12.79 -0.34 9.50
C THR A 394 13.39 0.53 10.61
N HIS A 395 14.72 0.64 10.69
CA HIS A 395 15.38 1.33 11.81
C HIS A 395 15.12 2.84 11.76
N GLY A 396 15.27 3.45 10.58
CA GLY A 396 15.20 4.90 10.38
C GLY A 396 16.21 5.71 11.22
N PRO A 397 16.13 7.04 11.23
CA PRO A 397 15.28 7.87 10.38
C PRO A 397 15.83 8.07 8.97
N TYR A 398 17.08 7.68 8.70
CA TYR A 398 17.68 7.74 7.36
C TYR A 398 17.99 6.33 6.89
N TYR A 399 17.92 6.12 5.59
CA TYR A 399 18.33 4.86 4.99
C TYR A 399 19.87 4.77 5.03
N LYS A 400 20.56 5.85 4.67
CA LYS A 400 22.00 6.04 4.85
C LYS A 400 22.27 7.44 5.40
N GLY A 401 22.28 7.53 6.73
CA GLY A 401 22.65 8.75 7.43
C GLY A 401 24.12 9.11 7.24
N ILE A 402 24.40 10.37 6.94
CA ILE A 402 25.74 10.98 6.95
C ILE A 402 25.75 12.21 7.86
N THR A 403 26.92 12.58 8.36
CA THR A 403 27.10 13.86 9.04
C THR A 403 27.12 15.01 8.04
N TRP A 404 26.75 16.20 8.52
CA TRP A 404 26.68 17.45 7.76
C TRP A 404 27.30 18.59 8.59
N GLY A 405 27.21 19.83 8.08
CA GLY A 405 27.94 20.99 8.61
C GLY A 405 27.78 21.25 10.12
N GLU A 406 26.64 20.92 10.72
CA GLU A 406 26.37 21.17 12.15
C GLU A 406 26.42 19.91 13.03
N SER A 407 26.72 18.73 12.48
CA SER A 407 26.72 17.47 13.25
C SER A 407 27.64 17.51 14.47
N ASP A 408 28.85 18.06 14.32
CA ASP A 408 29.83 18.14 15.43
C ASP A 408 29.33 19.05 16.56
N LYS A 409 28.64 20.13 16.22
CA LYS A 409 28.05 21.06 17.18
C LYS A 409 26.89 20.43 17.93
N ILE A 410 26.02 19.72 17.21
CA ILE A 410 24.92 18.94 17.80
C ILE A 410 25.50 17.88 18.75
N LYS A 411 26.50 17.10 18.32
CA LYS A 411 27.15 16.10 19.16
C LYS A 411 27.74 16.70 20.44
N ALA A 412 28.51 17.78 20.32
CA ALA A 412 29.13 18.44 21.47
C ALA A 412 28.06 18.89 22.49
N PHE A 413 26.98 19.50 21.99
CA PHE A 413 25.88 19.97 22.83
C PHE A 413 25.14 18.82 23.54
N LEU A 414 24.82 17.73 22.82
CA LEU A 414 24.13 16.57 23.41
C LEU A 414 24.98 15.89 24.50
N ILE A 415 26.30 15.82 24.31
CA ILE A 415 27.23 15.28 25.32
C ILE A 415 27.25 16.18 26.57
N GLU A 416 27.36 17.51 26.38
CA GLU A 416 27.33 18.46 27.48
C GLU A 416 26.01 18.39 28.26
N ALA A 417 24.87 18.37 27.55
CA ALA A 417 23.55 18.22 28.15
C ALA A 417 23.41 16.89 28.92
N SER A 418 23.99 15.80 28.42
CA SER A 418 24.01 14.50 29.09
C SER A 418 24.84 14.52 30.38
N HIS A 419 26.01 15.16 30.37
CA HIS A 419 26.87 15.30 31.55
C HIS A 419 26.28 16.22 32.63
N ALA A 420 25.52 17.24 32.22
CA ALA A 420 24.84 18.15 33.14
C ALA A 420 23.55 17.55 33.73
N ALA A 421 22.97 16.52 33.09
CA ALA A 421 21.73 15.89 33.52
C ALA A 421 21.92 14.97 34.73
N ASP A 422 20.83 14.71 35.46
CA ASP A 422 20.80 13.72 36.54
C ASP A 422 21.17 12.31 36.02
N PRO A 423 21.98 11.52 36.75
CA PRO A 423 22.40 10.18 36.32
C PRO A 423 21.25 9.22 35.95
N SER A 424 20.05 9.41 36.52
CA SER A 424 18.85 8.62 36.16
C SER A 424 18.43 8.82 34.69
N ARG A 425 18.86 9.92 34.07
CA ARG A 425 18.56 10.26 32.68
C ARG A 425 19.52 9.64 31.66
N LYS A 426 20.51 8.86 32.09
CA LYS A 426 21.44 8.16 31.18
C LYS A 426 20.70 7.38 30.08
N ASN A 427 19.61 6.69 30.44
CA ASN A 427 18.81 5.92 29.47
C ASN A 427 18.06 6.81 28.47
N PHE A 428 17.73 8.06 28.81
CA PHE A 428 17.09 8.98 27.88
C PHE A 428 18.03 9.34 26.73
N PHE A 429 19.26 9.75 27.02
CA PHE A 429 20.26 10.08 26.01
C PHE A 429 20.68 8.87 25.18
N ALA A 430 20.85 7.70 25.81
CA ALA A 430 21.12 6.46 25.10
C ALA A 430 20.00 6.10 24.10
N ARG A 431 18.73 6.27 24.49
CA ARG A 431 17.60 6.07 23.55
C ARG A 431 17.59 7.06 22.39
N LEU A 432 17.95 8.33 22.63
CA LEU A 432 18.08 9.31 21.54
C LEU A 432 19.17 8.90 20.55
N ASN A 433 20.31 8.41 21.07
CA ASN A 433 21.44 7.91 20.30
C ASN A 433 21.05 6.73 19.41
N ASP A 434 20.38 5.73 19.98
CA ASP A 434 19.96 4.52 19.27
C ASP A 434 18.85 4.82 18.26
N ARG A 435 17.79 5.52 18.68
CA ARG A 435 16.63 5.83 17.83
C ARG A 435 17.05 6.60 16.58
N ASN A 436 17.99 7.54 16.69
CA ASN A 436 18.47 8.34 15.57
C ASN A 436 19.75 7.81 14.93
N ARG A 437 20.24 6.63 15.35
CA ARG A 437 21.45 5.97 14.86
C ARG A 437 22.66 6.92 14.81
N MET A 438 22.85 7.72 15.86
CA MET A 438 23.91 8.75 15.88
C MET A 438 25.31 8.16 16.11
N GLY A 439 25.41 6.99 16.76
CA GLY A 439 26.69 6.33 16.99
C GLY A 439 27.64 7.12 17.91
N ILE A 440 27.11 7.95 18.80
CA ILE A 440 27.90 8.76 19.74
C ILE A 440 28.22 7.91 20.97
N GLU A 441 29.48 7.50 21.14
CA GLU A 441 29.91 6.58 22.20
C GLU A 441 29.60 7.12 23.61
N GLU A 442 29.77 8.43 23.82
CA GLU A 442 29.61 9.10 25.10
C GLU A 442 28.16 9.11 25.61
N LEU A 443 27.17 9.02 24.71
CA LEU A 443 25.75 8.96 25.06
C LEU A 443 25.31 7.53 25.44
N GLY A 444 26.11 6.52 25.10
CA GLY A 444 25.81 5.10 25.34
C GLY A 444 24.66 4.57 24.47
N THR A 445 24.30 3.31 24.69
CA THR A 445 23.20 2.60 24.02
C THR A 445 22.32 1.89 25.06
N VAL A 446 21.07 1.63 24.71
CA VAL A 446 20.14 0.81 25.47
C VAL A 446 20.10 -0.57 24.82
N THR A 447 20.33 -1.62 25.62
CA THR A 447 20.25 -3.01 25.14
C THR A 447 18.79 -3.36 24.84
N VAL A 448 18.35 -3.07 23.63
CA VAL A 448 17.18 -3.69 23.01
C VAL A 448 17.74 -4.76 22.10
N GLN A 449 17.30 -6.01 22.27
CA GLN A 449 17.61 -7.07 21.32
C GLN A 449 17.19 -6.58 19.93
N GLU A 450 18.16 -6.34 19.05
CA GLU A 450 17.91 -6.04 17.65
C GLU A 450 17.07 -7.16 17.06
N VAL A 451 15.89 -6.81 16.55
CA VAL A 451 15.17 -7.69 15.64
C VAL A 451 15.86 -7.55 14.29
N ALA A 452 16.77 -8.49 14.04
CA ALA A 452 17.37 -8.84 12.77
C ALA A 452 18.18 -7.73 12.07
N GLU A 453 19.49 -7.74 12.29
CA GLU A 453 20.46 -7.37 11.27
C GLU A 453 20.04 -7.94 9.91
N GLU A 454 20.14 -7.14 8.85
CA GLU A 454 20.09 -7.61 7.47
C GLU A 454 21.17 -8.68 7.27
N THR A 455 20.78 -9.94 7.46
CA THR A 455 21.57 -11.05 7.01
C THR A 455 21.49 -10.98 5.49
N LYS A 456 22.61 -10.62 4.83
CA LYS A 456 22.94 -11.29 3.57
C LYS A 456 22.64 -12.76 3.83
N ILE A 457 21.68 -13.33 3.11
CA ILE A 457 21.33 -14.73 3.28
C ILE A 457 22.59 -15.52 2.92
N ASP A 458 23.36 -15.87 3.94
CA ASP A 458 24.41 -16.84 3.84
C ASP A 458 23.70 -18.18 3.74
N LEU A 459 23.37 -18.55 2.51
CA LEU A 459 22.72 -19.83 2.21
C LEU A 459 23.53 -20.99 2.80
N ASP A 460 24.86 -20.87 2.90
CA ASP A 460 25.69 -21.90 3.52
C ASP A 460 25.46 -22.00 5.03
N ALA A 461 25.21 -20.89 5.72
CA ALA A 461 24.92 -20.86 7.15
C ALA A 461 23.51 -21.38 7.51
N ILE A 462 22.49 -21.09 6.68
CA ILE A 462 21.09 -21.37 7.04
C ILE A 462 20.44 -22.55 6.30
N LYS A 463 21.05 -23.09 5.24
CA LYS A 463 20.44 -24.19 4.44
C LYS A 463 20.06 -25.43 5.23
N ASN A 464 20.72 -25.67 6.36
CA ASN A 464 20.50 -26.84 7.22
C ASN A 464 19.68 -26.55 8.48
N GLU A 465 19.21 -25.31 8.69
CA GLU A 465 18.37 -24.99 9.84
C GLU A 465 16.97 -25.58 9.67
N LYS A 466 16.55 -26.45 10.60
CA LYS A 466 15.21 -27.03 10.59
C LYS A 466 14.15 -25.99 10.88
N GLY A 467 13.03 -26.09 10.17
CA GLY A 467 11.94 -25.13 10.27
C GLY A 467 12.18 -23.83 9.51
N GLN A 468 13.34 -23.68 8.86
CA GLN A 468 13.69 -22.45 8.15
C GLN A 468 12.72 -22.15 7.01
N VAL A 469 12.19 -23.18 6.35
CA VAL A 469 11.17 -23.02 5.31
C VAL A 469 9.94 -22.29 5.84
N GLY A 470 9.42 -22.68 7.01
CA GLY A 470 8.24 -22.06 7.61
C GLY A 470 8.48 -20.67 8.21
N LYS A 471 9.74 -20.30 8.48
CA LYS A 471 10.14 -18.98 9.00
C LYS A 471 10.50 -17.99 7.89
N SER A 472 10.70 -18.48 6.67
CA SER A 472 11.16 -17.68 5.53
C SER A 472 10.00 -17.24 4.66
N SER A 473 10.17 -16.15 3.92
CA SER A 473 9.22 -15.81 2.85
C SER A 473 9.26 -16.88 1.76
N ILE A 474 8.15 -17.05 1.05
CA ILE A 474 8.04 -18.07 -0.01
C ILE A 474 8.99 -17.75 -1.15
N GLU A 475 9.21 -16.47 -1.42
CA GLU A 475 10.13 -15.96 -2.43
C GLU A 475 11.58 -16.28 -2.06
N ASP A 476 11.97 -16.08 -0.79
CA ASP A 476 13.32 -16.47 -0.31
C ASP A 476 13.52 -17.99 -0.43
N VAL A 477 12.47 -18.76 -0.14
CA VAL A 477 12.51 -20.22 -0.29
C VAL A 477 12.64 -20.62 -1.77
N ILE A 478 11.86 -20.01 -2.67
CA ILE A 478 11.92 -20.28 -4.12
C ILE A 478 13.30 -19.91 -4.68
N LEU A 479 13.86 -18.76 -4.28
CA LEU A 479 15.21 -18.35 -4.67
C LEU A 479 16.27 -19.33 -4.15
N ALA A 480 16.17 -19.75 -2.88
CA ALA A 480 17.07 -20.77 -2.33
C ALA A 480 16.93 -22.11 -3.07
N MET A 481 15.71 -22.50 -3.47
CA MET A 481 15.49 -23.73 -4.22
C MET A 481 16.13 -23.68 -5.61
N ALA A 482 16.19 -22.51 -6.25
CA ALA A 482 16.86 -22.37 -7.55
C ALA A 482 18.38 -22.66 -7.47
N GLU A 483 19.01 -22.38 -6.33
CA GLU A 483 20.45 -22.57 -6.13
C GLU A 483 20.80 -23.93 -5.50
N LEU A 484 19.98 -24.42 -4.58
CA LEU A 484 20.23 -25.66 -3.85
C LEU A 484 19.82 -26.88 -4.68
N LYS A 485 20.77 -27.79 -4.90
CA LYS A 485 20.54 -29.01 -5.70
C LYS A 485 19.75 -30.07 -4.97
N GLY A 486 19.94 -30.27 -3.66
CA GLY A 486 19.31 -31.34 -2.89
C GLY A 486 19.69 -32.77 -3.30
N ASP A 487 19.44 -33.74 -2.43
CA ASP A 487 19.61 -35.18 -2.63
C ASP A 487 18.26 -35.87 -2.86
N ALA A 488 18.09 -36.49 -4.04
CA ALA A 488 16.86 -37.19 -4.41
C ALA A 488 16.53 -38.40 -3.49
N ASN A 489 17.52 -39.08 -2.93
CA ASN A 489 17.28 -40.18 -2.00
C ASN A 489 16.69 -39.68 -0.68
N GLN A 490 17.23 -38.56 -0.18
CA GLN A 490 16.65 -37.86 0.97
C GLN A 490 15.26 -37.32 0.64
N GLY A 491 15.07 -36.77 -0.56
CA GLY A 491 13.77 -36.30 -1.03
C GLY A 491 12.70 -37.39 -1.07
N LYS A 492 13.07 -38.62 -1.47
CA LYS A 492 12.18 -39.79 -1.43
C LYS A 492 11.74 -40.13 0.00
N ALA A 493 12.68 -40.06 0.96
CA ALA A 493 12.36 -40.29 2.37
C ALA A 493 11.43 -39.17 2.90
N LEU A 494 11.69 -37.92 2.53
CA LEU A 494 10.89 -36.76 2.91
C LEU A 494 9.48 -36.79 2.31
N PHE A 495 9.31 -37.27 1.09
CA PHE A 495 7.99 -37.47 0.48
C PHE A 495 7.10 -38.41 1.31
N THR A 496 7.71 -39.40 1.96
CA THR A 496 7.02 -40.28 2.91
C THR A 496 6.80 -39.58 4.25
N SER A 497 7.84 -39.01 4.85
CA SER A 497 7.78 -38.49 6.23
C SER A 497 6.98 -37.19 6.39
N GLN A 498 6.89 -36.37 5.33
CA GLN A 498 6.04 -35.17 5.28
C GLN A 498 4.59 -35.50 4.86
N GLY A 499 4.24 -36.78 4.73
CA GLY A 499 2.87 -37.19 4.44
C GLY A 499 2.40 -36.98 3.01
N CYS A 500 3.29 -36.64 2.06
CA CYS A 500 2.91 -36.48 0.65
C CYS A 500 2.35 -37.78 0.07
N VAL A 501 2.91 -38.93 0.46
CA VAL A 501 2.43 -40.29 0.08
C VAL A 501 1.01 -40.61 0.56
N ALA A 502 0.49 -39.84 1.53
CA ALA A 502 -0.89 -39.98 1.97
C ALA A 502 -1.88 -39.62 0.85
N CYS A 503 -1.53 -38.66 0.00
CA CYS A 503 -2.42 -38.12 -1.04
C CYS A 503 -1.86 -38.28 -2.47
N HIS A 504 -0.57 -38.54 -2.65
CA HIS A 504 0.07 -38.66 -3.96
C HIS A 504 0.66 -40.05 -4.19
N THR A 505 0.54 -40.53 -5.43
CA THR A 505 1.19 -41.77 -5.90
C THR A 505 2.31 -41.46 -6.87
N VAL A 506 3.33 -42.31 -6.88
CA VAL A 506 4.49 -42.21 -7.79
C VAL A 506 4.61 -43.44 -8.68
N ASP A 507 3.98 -44.56 -8.28
CA ASP A 507 3.86 -45.77 -9.10
C ASP A 507 2.42 -45.89 -9.62
N LYS A 508 2.28 -46.24 -10.90
CA LYS A 508 0.97 -46.44 -11.56
C LYS A 508 0.20 -47.63 -11.01
N ASN A 509 0.86 -48.53 -10.30
CA ASN A 509 0.25 -49.71 -9.66
C ASN A 509 -0.40 -49.37 -8.30
N GLU A 510 -0.15 -48.17 -7.75
CA GLU A 510 -0.79 -47.72 -6.52
C GLU A 510 -2.22 -47.23 -6.79
N THR A 511 -3.11 -47.42 -5.81
CA THR A 511 -4.48 -46.86 -5.87
C THR A 511 -4.37 -45.33 -6.01
N PRO A 512 -4.94 -44.74 -7.08
CA PRO A 512 -4.87 -43.29 -7.29
C PRO A 512 -5.58 -42.55 -6.16
N LYS A 513 -4.90 -41.60 -5.52
CA LYS A 513 -5.45 -40.80 -4.41
C LYS A 513 -5.67 -39.35 -4.81
N GLY A 514 -4.63 -38.70 -5.30
CA GLY A 514 -4.61 -37.33 -5.83
C GLY A 514 -3.79 -37.26 -7.12
N PRO A 515 -3.24 -36.08 -7.48
CA PRO A 515 -2.44 -35.93 -8.70
C PRO A 515 -1.26 -36.91 -8.72
N PHE A 516 -1.06 -37.58 -9.86
CA PHE A 516 0.03 -38.55 -10.03
C PHE A 516 1.38 -37.83 -10.12
N MET A 517 2.29 -38.13 -9.19
CA MET A 517 3.59 -37.48 -9.09
C MET A 517 4.68 -38.17 -9.91
N GLY A 518 4.45 -39.38 -10.42
CA GLY A 518 5.45 -40.13 -11.19
C GLY A 518 5.85 -39.51 -12.53
N GLN A 519 5.21 -38.41 -12.95
CA GLN A 519 5.54 -37.65 -14.16
C GLN A 519 5.64 -36.14 -13.91
N ILE A 520 5.63 -35.68 -12.64
CA ILE A 520 5.49 -34.26 -12.32
C ILE A 520 6.67 -33.42 -12.84
N GLY A 521 7.88 -33.97 -12.84
CA GLY A 521 9.09 -33.32 -13.36
C GLY A 521 9.13 -33.15 -14.88
N SER A 522 8.19 -33.76 -15.61
CA SER A 522 7.97 -33.52 -17.04
C SER A 522 6.91 -32.44 -17.30
N ILE A 523 6.14 -32.03 -16.28
CA ILE A 523 4.99 -31.11 -16.38
C ILE A 523 5.29 -29.77 -15.72
N MET A 524 5.97 -29.79 -14.57
CA MET A 524 6.31 -28.61 -13.78
C MET A 524 7.82 -28.44 -13.65
N ASN A 525 8.28 -27.19 -13.69
CA ASN A 525 9.64 -26.85 -13.36
C ASN A 525 9.85 -26.81 -11.83
N ARG A 526 11.10 -26.63 -11.40
CA ARG A 526 11.49 -26.64 -9.99
C ARG A 526 10.71 -25.61 -9.16
N ASP A 527 10.66 -24.36 -9.64
CA ASP A 527 9.98 -23.25 -8.97
C ASP A 527 8.48 -23.56 -8.80
N GLN A 528 7.84 -24.12 -9.84
CA GLN A 528 6.42 -24.51 -9.82
C GLN A 528 6.12 -25.65 -8.83
N ILE A 529 7.02 -26.64 -8.74
CA ILE A 529 6.90 -27.72 -7.75
C ILE A 529 7.05 -27.15 -6.34
N THR A 530 8.03 -26.27 -6.11
CA THR A 530 8.24 -25.59 -4.83
C THR A 530 7.03 -24.76 -4.43
N GLU A 531 6.51 -23.92 -5.34
CA GLU A 531 5.34 -23.09 -5.09
C GLU A 531 4.10 -23.93 -4.77
N SER A 532 3.87 -25.03 -5.48
CA SER A 532 2.73 -25.92 -5.22
C SER A 532 2.79 -26.57 -3.83
N ILE A 533 3.99 -26.85 -3.31
CA ILE A 533 4.18 -27.40 -1.97
C ILE A 533 3.94 -26.33 -0.89
N LEU A 534 4.39 -25.10 -1.12
CA LEU A 534 4.30 -24.00 -0.16
C LEU A 534 2.92 -23.33 -0.16
N LYS A 535 2.27 -23.25 -1.32
CA LYS A 535 0.97 -22.60 -1.56
C LYS A 535 0.01 -23.54 -2.30
N PRO A 536 -0.46 -24.63 -1.68
CA PRO A 536 -1.35 -25.60 -2.34
C PRO A 536 -2.70 -25.03 -2.77
N ASN A 537 -3.09 -23.86 -2.25
CA ASN A 537 -4.32 -23.15 -2.62
C ASN A 537 -4.12 -22.11 -3.74
N ALA A 538 -2.88 -21.77 -4.12
CA ALA A 538 -2.63 -20.72 -5.12
C ALA A 538 -2.99 -21.16 -6.54
N SER A 539 -2.88 -22.45 -6.84
CA SER A 539 -3.33 -23.02 -8.11
C SER A 539 -3.70 -24.48 -7.90
N ILE A 540 -4.97 -24.82 -8.09
CA ILE A 540 -5.46 -26.19 -7.98
C ILE A 540 -5.44 -26.82 -9.38
N SER A 541 -4.70 -27.92 -9.54
CA SER A 541 -4.60 -28.63 -10.81
C SER A 541 -5.98 -29.03 -11.36
N GLN A 542 -6.17 -28.87 -12.67
CA GLN A 542 -7.42 -29.19 -13.36
C GLN A 542 -7.86 -30.63 -13.05
N GLY A 543 -9.10 -30.81 -12.60
CA GLY A 543 -9.66 -32.10 -12.19
C GLY A 543 -9.46 -32.46 -10.71
N PHE A 544 -8.79 -31.62 -9.92
CA PHE A 544 -8.55 -31.83 -8.48
C PHE A 544 -9.19 -30.76 -7.58
N ALA A 545 -10.01 -29.87 -8.15
CA ALA A 545 -10.89 -29.00 -7.37
C ALA A 545 -11.77 -29.86 -6.45
N SER A 546 -11.79 -29.47 -5.17
CA SER A 546 -12.49 -30.21 -4.13
C SER A 546 -13.94 -29.75 -4.08
N PHE A 547 -14.87 -30.69 -3.97
CA PHE A 547 -16.30 -30.44 -3.88
C PHE A 547 -16.85 -31.03 -2.59
N LEU A 548 -17.71 -30.26 -1.93
CA LEU A 548 -18.66 -30.75 -0.94
C LEU A 548 -19.95 -31.13 -1.66
N ILE A 549 -20.32 -32.41 -1.60
CA ILE A 549 -21.55 -32.93 -2.17
C ILE A 549 -22.46 -33.39 -1.06
N GLU A 550 -23.62 -32.77 -0.93
CA GLU A 550 -24.70 -33.27 -0.08
C GLU A 550 -25.67 -34.10 -0.91
N THR A 551 -26.11 -35.24 -0.39
CA THR A 551 -27.11 -36.08 -1.03
C THR A 551 -28.49 -35.94 -0.37
N ASN A 552 -29.55 -36.31 -1.10
CA ASN A 552 -30.93 -36.23 -0.62
C ASN A 552 -31.21 -37.18 0.56
N ASP A 553 -30.41 -38.24 0.74
CA ASP A 553 -30.43 -39.13 1.90
C ASP A 553 -29.61 -38.61 3.10
N GLY A 554 -29.12 -37.37 3.04
CA GLY A 554 -28.46 -36.68 4.15
C GLY A 554 -26.99 -37.05 4.37
N LYS A 555 -26.33 -37.67 3.38
CA LYS A 555 -24.88 -37.92 3.43
C LYS A 555 -24.11 -36.76 2.81
N SER A 556 -22.89 -36.57 3.26
CA SER A 556 -21.96 -35.57 2.72
C SER A 556 -20.68 -36.26 2.26
N TYR A 557 -20.22 -35.90 1.07
CA TYR A 557 -19.00 -36.39 0.47
C TYR A 557 -18.07 -35.21 0.19
N VAL A 558 -16.81 -35.34 0.57
CA VAL A 558 -15.76 -34.36 0.28
C VAL A 558 -14.67 -35.05 -0.55
N GLY A 559 -14.35 -34.47 -1.69
CA GLY A 559 -13.42 -35.06 -2.64
C GLY A 559 -13.42 -34.34 -3.98
N PHE A 560 -12.69 -34.86 -4.96
CA PHE A 560 -12.66 -34.30 -6.31
C PHE A 560 -13.33 -35.23 -7.31
N VAL A 561 -13.84 -34.66 -8.40
CA VAL A 561 -14.60 -35.41 -9.41
C VAL A 561 -13.64 -36.13 -10.36
N THR A 562 -13.74 -37.45 -10.42
CA THR A 562 -12.88 -38.29 -11.28
C THR A 562 -13.56 -38.76 -12.56
N ALA A 563 -14.89 -38.79 -12.58
CA ALA A 563 -15.68 -39.13 -13.76
C ALA A 563 -17.08 -38.50 -13.62
N GLU A 564 -17.64 -38.04 -14.73
CA GLU A 564 -18.98 -37.48 -14.77
C GLU A 564 -19.67 -37.91 -16.08
N SER A 565 -20.88 -38.46 -15.97
CA SER A 565 -21.76 -38.81 -17.10
C SER A 565 -23.07 -38.02 -17.02
N ALA A 566 -24.04 -38.32 -17.88
CA ALA A 566 -25.36 -37.69 -17.82
C ALA A 566 -26.09 -37.98 -16.49
N ASP A 567 -25.94 -39.19 -15.96
CA ASP A 567 -26.74 -39.70 -14.84
C ASP A 567 -25.93 -39.91 -13.54
N GLU A 568 -24.60 -40.01 -13.65
CA GLU A 568 -23.73 -40.38 -12.53
C GLU A 568 -22.55 -39.42 -12.37
N LEU A 569 -22.08 -39.31 -11.13
CA LEU A 569 -20.91 -38.55 -10.72
C LEU A 569 -20.04 -39.42 -9.81
N THR A 570 -18.77 -39.63 -10.15
CA THR A 570 -17.82 -40.31 -9.28
C THR A 570 -16.93 -39.30 -8.58
N ILE A 571 -17.01 -39.28 -7.25
CA ILE A 571 -16.14 -38.48 -6.38
C ILE A 571 -15.09 -39.37 -5.74
N ARG A 572 -13.86 -38.87 -5.60
CA ARG A 572 -12.78 -39.54 -4.87
C ARG A 572 -12.36 -38.72 -3.66
N ASP A 573 -12.33 -39.37 -2.49
CA ASP A 573 -11.88 -38.75 -1.24
C ASP A 573 -10.35 -38.76 -1.09
N ILE A 574 -9.84 -38.12 -0.02
CA ILE A 574 -8.40 -38.05 0.31
C ILE A 574 -7.77 -39.44 0.54
N GLY A 575 -8.56 -40.45 0.92
CA GLY A 575 -8.10 -41.82 1.11
C GLY A 575 -7.97 -42.61 -0.20
N GLY A 576 -8.42 -42.04 -1.32
CA GLY A 576 -8.48 -42.71 -2.62
C GLY A 576 -9.75 -43.53 -2.84
N ASN A 577 -10.73 -43.46 -1.95
CA ASN A 577 -12.00 -44.17 -2.11
C ASN A 577 -12.85 -43.45 -3.16
N ALA A 578 -13.18 -44.16 -4.24
CA ALA A 578 -14.10 -43.67 -5.25
C ALA A 578 -15.55 -44.05 -4.88
N THR A 579 -16.43 -43.06 -4.82
CA THR A 579 -17.87 -43.25 -4.62
C THR A 579 -18.62 -42.73 -5.84
N THR A 580 -19.44 -43.59 -6.47
CA THR A 580 -20.35 -43.18 -7.54
C THR A 580 -21.70 -42.78 -6.95
N LEU A 581 -22.15 -41.58 -7.29
CA LEU A 581 -23.41 -40.99 -6.87
C LEU A 581 -24.30 -40.81 -8.10
N GLU A 582 -25.56 -41.24 -8.01
CA GLU A 582 -26.57 -40.88 -9.01
C GLU A 582 -26.85 -39.37 -8.88
N LYS A 583 -26.81 -38.61 -9.98
CA LYS A 583 -27.03 -37.15 -9.96
C LYS A 583 -28.39 -36.76 -9.40
N LYS A 584 -29.41 -37.59 -9.61
CA LYS A 584 -30.75 -37.40 -9.02
C LYS A 584 -30.76 -37.46 -7.48
N ASN A 585 -29.74 -38.06 -6.87
CA ASN A 585 -29.57 -38.12 -5.42
C ASN A 585 -28.71 -36.97 -4.88
N ILE A 586 -28.15 -36.09 -5.73
CA ILE A 586 -27.35 -34.94 -5.30
C ILE A 586 -28.30 -33.78 -4.97
N LYS A 587 -28.21 -33.28 -3.73
CA LYS A 587 -28.95 -32.13 -3.22
C LYS A 587 -28.21 -30.84 -3.52
N SER A 588 -26.90 -30.80 -3.28
CA SER A 588 -26.03 -29.66 -3.57
C SER A 588 -24.62 -30.14 -3.94
N ARG A 589 -23.93 -29.32 -4.74
CA ARG A 589 -22.53 -29.46 -5.10
C ARG A 589 -21.89 -28.09 -4.95
N GLU A 590 -21.01 -27.96 -3.98
CA GLU A 590 -20.29 -26.73 -3.68
C GLU A 590 -18.81 -26.95 -3.89
N GLU A 591 -18.16 -26.07 -4.64
CA GLU A 591 -16.71 -26.10 -4.79
C GLU A 591 -16.06 -25.49 -3.54
N MET A 592 -15.09 -26.18 -2.96
CA MET A 592 -14.40 -25.74 -1.76
C MET A 592 -13.23 -24.82 -2.11
N GLU A 593 -13.06 -23.74 -1.35
CA GLU A 593 -11.99 -22.77 -1.54
C GLU A 593 -10.58 -23.29 -1.17
N SER A 594 -10.53 -24.35 -0.36
CA SER A 594 -9.30 -24.97 0.10
C SER A 594 -8.99 -26.25 -0.67
N SER A 595 -7.75 -26.40 -1.09
CA SER A 595 -7.21 -27.67 -1.58
C SER A 595 -7.29 -28.74 -0.49
N ILE A 596 -7.47 -30.00 -0.90
CA ILE A 596 -7.30 -31.18 -0.03
C ILE A 596 -5.84 -31.33 0.43
N MET A 597 -4.88 -30.73 -0.29
CA MET A 597 -3.48 -30.67 0.14
C MET A 597 -3.32 -29.64 1.27
N PRO A 598 -2.93 -30.06 2.49
CA PRO A 598 -2.77 -29.14 3.62
C PRO A 598 -1.67 -28.11 3.38
N ALA A 599 -1.93 -26.85 3.74
CA ALA A 599 -0.89 -25.83 3.81
C ALA A 599 0.10 -26.12 4.96
N GLY A 600 1.36 -25.72 4.78
CA GLY A 600 2.38 -25.80 5.82
C GLY A 600 3.07 -27.16 5.98
N LEU A 601 2.85 -28.11 5.07
CA LEU A 601 3.50 -29.43 5.09
C LEU A 601 5.04 -29.34 5.08
N ALA A 602 5.60 -28.34 4.41
CA ALA A 602 7.04 -28.14 4.33
C ALA A 602 7.63 -27.25 5.44
N ASN A 603 6.80 -26.69 6.34
CA ASN A 603 7.24 -25.65 7.28
C ASN A 603 8.34 -26.11 8.23
N ALA A 604 8.37 -27.40 8.57
CA ALA A 604 9.37 -27.98 9.49
C ALA A 604 10.72 -28.29 8.82
N LEU A 605 10.81 -28.18 7.49
CA LEU A 605 12.00 -28.53 6.73
C LEU A 605 13.07 -27.43 6.77
N SER A 606 14.33 -27.82 6.60
CA SER A 606 15.38 -26.90 6.16
C SER A 606 15.30 -26.63 4.66
N PHE A 607 16.04 -25.63 4.16
CA PHE A 607 16.11 -25.40 2.72
C PHE A 607 16.74 -26.59 1.98
N GLU A 608 17.77 -27.22 2.53
CA GLU A 608 18.38 -28.42 1.92
C GLU A 608 17.39 -29.60 1.88
N GLU A 609 16.60 -29.79 2.94
CA GLU A 609 15.56 -30.84 2.98
C GLU A 609 14.45 -30.57 1.94
N LEU A 610 13.97 -29.34 1.83
CA LEU A 610 13.02 -28.99 0.78
C LEU A 610 13.63 -29.12 -0.62
N ALA A 611 14.89 -28.71 -0.80
CA ALA A 611 15.60 -28.86 -2.07
C ALA A 611 15.70 -30.32 -2.47
N SER A 612 16.01 -31.22 -1.52
CA SER A 612 16.02 -32.67 -1.68
C SER A 612 14.64 -33.20 -2.11
N LEU A 613 13.55 -32.79 -1.45
CA LEU A 613 12.18 -33.17 -1.80
C LEU A 613 11.80 -32.71 -3.21
N VAL A 614 12.07 -31.45 -3.55
CA VAL A 614 11.77 -30.89 -4.87
C VAL A 614 12.60 -31.59 -5.95
N THR A 615 13.87 -31.93 -5.67
CA THR A 615 14.72 -32.68 -6.61
C THR A 615 14.21 -34.08 -6.87
N TYR A 616 13.73 -34.78 -5.84
CA TYR A 616 13.10 -36.08 -6.01
C TYR A 616 11.87 -36.01 -6.94
N LEU A 617 11.00 -35.01 -6.75
CA LEU A 617 9.80 -34.79 -7.58
C LEU A 617 10.17 -34.37 -9.01
N GLN A 618 11.15 -33.48 -9.17
CA GLN A 618 11.66 -33.04 -10.47
C GLN A 618 12.27 -34.19 -11.30
N GLN A 619 12.77 -35.24 -10.64
CA GLN A 619 13.29 -36.44 -11.31
C GLN A 619 12.20 -37.43 -11.72
N GLN A 620 10.94 -37.27 -11.28
CA GLN A 620 9.82 -38.11 -11.71
C GLN A 620 9.39 -37.69 -13.12
N LYS A 621 9.80 -38.44 -14.15
CA LYS A 621 9.63 -38.06 -15.56
C LYS A 621 8.98 -39.11 -16.43
#